data_AF-A0AAN1YB34-F1
#
_entry.id   AF-A0AAN1YB34-F1
#
_cell.length_a   1.000
_cell.length_b   1.000
_cell.length_c   1.000
_cell.angle_alpha   90.00
_cell.angle_beta   90.00
_cell.angle_gamma   90.00
#
_symmetry.space_group_name_H-M   'P 1'
#
loop_
_entity.id
_entity.type
_entity.pdbx_description
1 polymer ?
#
loop_
_entity_poly.entity_id
_entity_poly.type
_entity_poly.pdbx_seq_one_letter_code
_entity_poly.pdbx_strand_id
1 'polypeptide(L)'
;MEYSSITDVRNHIDQIDSELVKLIAQRAQCVKAAAAFKTDQASVRAPDRVQQIIDRVRKQATEAGLPETIIEKTYRAMIGAFIDYELGQHQQLQKTKSGPE
;
A
#
# COMPACT_ATOMS: atom_id res chain seq x y z
N MET A 1 -16.82 -19.45 -11.75
CA MET A 1 -16.03 -20.50 -11.08
C MET A 1 -16.97 -21.26 -10.19
N GLU A 2 -16.98 -22.59 -10.27
CA GLU A 2 -17.65 -23.42 -9.28
C GLU A 2 -16.59 -24.01 -8.35
N TYR A 3 -16.86 -24.01 -7.05
CA TYR A 3 -16.01 -24.61 -6.03
C TYR A 3 -16.73 -25.82 -5.44
N SER A 4 -16.01 -26.94 -5.31
CA SER A 4 -16.59 -28.20 -4.86
C SER A 4 -16.55 -28.38 -3.33
N SER A 5 -15.75 -27.57 -2.63
CA SER A 5 -15.64 -27.60 -1.17
C SER A 5 -15.15 -26.25 -0.61
N ILE A 6 -15.34 -26.05 0.70
CA ILE A 6 -14.75 -24.90 1.42
C ILE A 6 -13.22 -24.91 1.38
N THR A 7 -12.62 -26.10 1.27
CA THR A 7 -11.17 -26.26 1.14
C THR A 7 -10.70 -25.70 -0.21
N ASP A 8 -11.43 -25.96 -1.29
CA ASP A 8 -11.08 -25.44 -2.62
C ASP A 8 -11.18 -23.91 -2.66
N VAL A 9 -12.21 -23.34 -2.03
CA VAL A 9 -12.35 -21.87 -1.89
C VAL A 9 -11.15 -21.29 -1.15
N ARG A 10 -10.77 -21.88 -0.01
CA ARG A 10 -9.63 -21.40 0.81
C ARG A 10 -8.32 -21.49 0.04
N ASN A 11 -8.06 -22.61 -0.62
CA ASN A 11 -6.86 -22.78 -1.44
C ASN A 11 -6.77 -21.72 -2.54
N HIS A 12 -7.91 -21.36 -3.15
CA HIS A 12 -7.92 -20.31 -4.16
C HIS A 12 -7.71 -18.92 -3.55
N ILE A 13 -8.26 -18.63 -2.37
CA ILE A 13 -7.99 -17.40 -1.63
C ILE A 13 -6.49 -17.31 -1.29
N ASP A 14 -5.88 -18.40 -0.80
CA ASP A 14 -4.46 -18.43 -0.47
C ASP A 14 -3.57 -18.14 -1.69
N GLN A 15 -3.98 -18.60 -2.87
CA GLN A 15 -3.32 -18.28 -4.14
C GLN A 15 -3.42 -16.79 -4.47
N ILE A 16 -4.63 -16.21 -4.38
CA ILE A 16 -4.85 -14.77 -4.59
C ILE A 16 -4.03 -13.95 -3.60
N ASP A 17 -4.00 -14.34 -2.32
CA ASP A 17 -3.25 -13.64 -1.29
C ASP A 17 -1.74 -13.69 -1.55
N SER A 18 -1.23 -14.81 -2.06
CA SER A 18 0.17 -14.91 -2.51
C SER A 18 0.51 -13.92 -3.63
N GLU A 19 -0.41 -13.73 -4.58
CA GLU A 19 -0.25 -12.74 -5.65
C GLU A 19 -0.35 -11.30 -5.13
N LEU A 20 -1.31 -11.03 -4.24
CA LEU A 20 -1.46 -9.73 -3.59
C LEU A 20 -0.18 -9.32 -2.84
N VAL A 21 0.43 -10.23 -2.09
CA VAL A 21 1.71 -9.97 -1.40
C VAL A 21 2.81 -9.59 -2.38
N LYS A 22 2.93 -10.29 -3.52
CA LYS A 22 3.93 -9.95 -4.56
C LYS A 22 3.67 -8.57 -5.15
N LEU A 23 2.41 -8.23 -5.45
CA LEU A 23 2.04 -6.92 -5.98
C LEU A 23 2.28 -5.79 -4.97
N ILE A 24 1.98 -6.02 -3.69
CA ILE A 24 2.25 -5.07 -2.61
C ILE A 24 3.76 -4.86 -2.45
N ALA A 25 4.57 -5.92 -2.56
CA ALA A 25 6.04 -5.82 -2.53
C ALA A 25 6.59 -4.99 -3.70
N GLN A 26 6.07 -5.19 -4.91
CA GLN A 26 6.41 -4.36 -6.08
C GLN A 26 6.01 -2.89 -5.86
N ARG A 27 4.79 -2.65 -5.33
CA ARG A 27 4.34 -1.31 -4.95
C ARG A 27 5.27 -0.67 -3.92
N ALA A 28 5.76 -1.43 -2.95
CA ALA A 28 6.70 -0.96 -1.93
C ALA A 28 8.02 -0.47 -2.56
N GLN A 29 8.52 -1.15 -3.59
CA GLN A 29 9.70 -0.72 -4.34
C GLN A 29 9.47 0.63 -5.03
N CYS A 30 8.28 0.83 -5.63
CA CYS A 30 7.92 2.12 -6.22
C CYS A 30 7.85 3.23 -5.17
N VAL A 31 7.28 2.96 -3.99
CA VAL A 31 7.23 3.91 -2.88
C VAL A 31 8.64 4.30 -2.43
N LYS A 32 9.53 3.31 -2.24
CA LYS A 32 10.94 3.54 -1.90
C LYS A 32 11.67 4.38 -2.96
N ALA A 33 11.44 4.09 -4.24
CA ALA A 33 12.01 4.88 -5.33
C ALA A 33 11.47 6.31 -5.32
N ALA A 34 10.17 6.50 -5.06
CA ALA A 34 9.57 7.83 -4.94
C ALA A 34 10.13 8.62 -3.75
N ALA A 35 10.46 7.96 -2.63
CA ALA A 35 11.07 8.58 -1.47
C ALA A 35 12.42 9.26 -1.78
N ALA A 36 13.20 8.71 -2.71
CA ALA A 36 14.46 9.32 -3.15
C ALA A 36 14.30 10.71 -3.77
N PHE A 37 13.09 11.06 -4.22
CA PHE A 37 12.76 12.38 -4.79
C PHE A 37 12.12 13.34 -3.77
N LYS A 38 11.83 12.88 -2.54
CA LYS A 38 11.19 13.71 -1.50
C LYS A 38 12.27 14.25 -0.56
N THR A 39 12.42 15.58 -0.53
CA THR A 39 13.36 16.26 0.37
C THR A 39 12.78 16.56 1.76
N ASP A 40 11.45 16.61 1.90
CA ASP A 40 10.78 17.07 3.13
C ASP A 40 9.78 16.05 3.71
N GLN A 41 9.62 16.03 5.03
CA GLN A 41 8.63 15.14 5.67
C GLN A 41 7.17 15.48 5.30
N ALA A 42 6.88 16.73 4.95
CA ALA A 42 5.56 17.16 4.52
C ALA A 42 5.16 16.52 3.17
N SER A 43 6.13 16.30 2.27
CA SER A 43 5.91 15.62 0.99
C SER A 43 5.80 14.10 1.12
N VAL A 44 6.07 13.53 2.31
CA VAL A 44 5.83 12.10 2.60
C VAL A 44 4.33 11.81 2.67
N ARG A 45 3.53 12.66 3.34
CA ARG A 45 2.09 12.43 3.56
C ARG A 45 1.22 12.69 2.33
N ALA A 46 1.59 13.64 1.47
CA ALA A 46 0.97 13.94 0.17
C ALA A 46 -0.57 13.70 0.11
N PRO A 47 -1.38 14.42 0.91
CA PRO A 47 -2.82 14.13 1.09
C PRO A 47 -3.60 14.17 -0.24
N ASP A 48 -3.30 15.12 -1.12
CA ASP A 48 -3.94 15.22 -2.43
C ASP A 48 -3.67 13.97 -3.28
N ARG A 49 -2.45 13.44 -3.21
CA ARG A 49 -2.08 12.22 -3.94
C ARG A 49 -2.81 11.01 -3.39
N VAL A 50 -2.99 10.92 -2.07
CA VAL A 50 -3.77 9.85 -1.44
C VAL A 50 -5.20 9.91 -1.94
N GLN A 51 -5.83 11.08 -1.94
CA GLN A 51 -7.22 11.22 -2.38
C GLN A 51 -7.39 10.81 -3.86
N GLN A 52 -6.48 11.26 -4.75
CA GLN A 52 -6.48 10.83 -6.16
C GLN A 52 -6.39 9.31 -6.33
N ILE A 53 -5.58 8.64 -5.52
CA ILE A 53 -5.47 7.17 -5.56
C ILE A 53 -6.79 6.55 -5.11
N ILE A 54 -7.40 7.05 -4.03
CA ILE A 54 -8.67 6.54 -3.51
C ILE A 54 -9.79 6.70 -4.55
N ASP A 55 -9.94 7.88 -5.14
CA ASP A 55 -10.99 8.12 -6.15
C ASP A 55 -10.84 7.18 -7.35
N ARG A 56 -9.60 6.95 -7.81
CA ARG A 56 -9.31 6.03 -8.90
C ARG A 56 -9.68 4.59 -8.56
N VAL A 57 -9.30 4.09 -7.38
CA VAL A 57 -9.56 2.68 -7.02
C VAL A 57 -11.02 2.44 -6.67
N ARG A 58 -11.75 3.44 -6.18
CA ARG A 58 -13.21 3.37 -6.01
C ARG A 58 -13.89 3.18 -7.35
N LYS A 59 -13.53 3.99 -8.36
CA LYS A 59 -14.04 3.81 -9.72
C LYS A 59 -13.77 2.41 -10.27
N GLN A 60 -12.53 1.91 -10.12
CA GLN A 60 -12.15 0.56 -10.56
C GLN A 60 -12.92 -0.54 -9.81
N ALA A 61 -13.17 -0.38 -8.51
CA ALA A 61 -13.96 -1.33 -7.74
C ALA A 61 -15.40 -1.39 -8.22
N THR A 62 -16.02 -0.25 -8.50
CA THR A 62 -17.38 -0.18 -9.05
C THR A 62 -17.46 -0.89 -10.41
N GLU A 63 -16.48 -0.66 -11.29
CA GLU A 63 -16.37 -1.34 -12.59
C GLU A 63 -16.19 -2.87 -12.44
N ALA A 64 -15.55 -3.32 -11.36
CA ALA A 64 -15.32 -4.73 -11.04
C ALA A 64 -16.43 -5.38 -10.19
N GLY A 65 -17.50 -4.65 -9.82
CA GLY A 65 -18.58 -5.15 -8.96
C GLY A 65 -18.20 -5.30 -7.48
N LEU A 66 -17.10 -4.69 -7.04
CA LEU A 66 -16.66 -4.65 -5.65
C LEU A 66 -17.21 -3.39 -4.95
N PRO A 67 -17.81 -3.50 -3.75
CA PRO A 67 -18.23 -2.33 -2.99
C PRO A 67 -17.09 -1.34 -2.73
N GLU A 68 -17.32 -0.07 -3.05
CA GLU A 68 -16.33 1.01 -2.90
C GLU A 68 -15.79 1.13 -1.46
N THR A 69 -16.62 0.81 -0.47
CA THR A 69 -16.25 0.86 0.95
C THR A 69 -15.16 -0.14 1.31
N ILE A 70 -15.11 -1.30 0.65
CA ILE A 70 -14.09 -2.33 0.87
C ILE A 70 -12.77 -1.83 0.31
N ILE A 71 -12.75 -1.41 -0.96
CA ILE A 71 -11.49 -0.99 -1.61
C ILE A 71 -10.90 0.25 -0.95
N GLU A 72 -11.74 1.21 -0.55
CA GLU A 72 -11.28 2.45 0.08
C GLU A 72 -10.58 2.14 1.41
N LYS A 73 -11.19 1.31 2.27
CA LYS A 73 -10.59 0.93 3.57
C LYS A 73 -9.26 0.21 3.37
N THR A 74 -9.20 -0.73 2.44
CA THR A 74 -7.98 -1.49 2.13
C THR A 74 -6.86 -0.57 1.67
N TYR A 75 -7.14 0.34 0.73
CA TYR A 75 -6.12 1.26 0.21
C TYR A 75 -5.67 2.29 1.23
N ARG A 76 -6.58 2.84 2.04
CA ARG A 76 -6.21 3.78 3.11
C ARG A 76 -5.30 3.12 4.15
N ALA A 77 -5.62 1.91 4.58
CA ALA A 77 -4.78 1.15 5.51
C ALA A 77 -3.40 0.85 4.90
N MET A 78 -3.35 0.36 3.66
CA MET A 78 -2.10 0.06 2.96
C MET A 78 -1.23 1.32 2.81
N ILE A 79 -1.82 2.45 2.38
CA ILE A 79 -1.09 3.72 2.23
C ILE A 79 -0.57 4.21 3.58
N GLY A 80 -1.38 4.16 4.64
CA GLY A 80 -0.97 4.52 5.99
C GLY A 80 0.23 3.72 6.47
N ALA A 81 0.19 2.39 6.31
CA ALA A 81 1.31 1.52 6.67
C ALA A 81 2.61 1.86 5.94
N PHE A 82 2.54 2.24 4.66
CA PHE A 82 3.73 2.69 3.91
C PHE A 82 4.27 4.05 4.42
N ILE A 83 3.38 5.00 4.72
CA ILE A 83 3.79 6.30 5.28
C ILE A 83 4.49 6.10 6.63
N ASP A 84 3.90 5.28 7.50
CA ASP A 84 4.48 5.00 8.83
C ASP A 84 5.85 4.32 8.72
N TYR A 85 5.97 3.35 7.80
CA TYR A 85 7.23 2.69 7.49
C TYR A 85 8.29 3.67 6.97
N GLU A 86 7.93 4.56 6.04
CA GLU A 86 8.82 5.61 5.52
C GLU A 86 9.27 6.57 6.63
N LEU A 87 8.35 7.06 7.46
CA LEU A 87 8.67 7.98 8.55
C LEU A 87 9.64 7.34 9.56
N GLY A 88 9.45 6.07 9.88
CA GLY A 88 10.37 5.31 10.73
C GLY A 88 11.79 5.22 10.15
N GLN A 89 11.92 4.93 8.85
CA GLN A 89 13.23 4.85 8.20
C GLN A 89 13.94 6.22 8.13
N HIS A 90 13.21 7.31 7.88
CA HIS A 90 13.80 8.65 7.89
C HIS A 90 14.36 9.03 9.27
N GLN A 91 13.64 8.70 10.35
CA GLN A 91 14.14 8.93 11.71
C GLN A 91 15.42 8.14 12.01
N GLN A 92 15.49 6.89 11.55
CA GLN A 92 16.69 6.06 11.73
C GLN A 92 17.89 6.62 10.95
N LEU A 93 17.69 6.99 9.68
CA LEU A 93 18.73 7.59 8.83
C LEU A 93 19.24 8.93 9.38
N GLN A 94 18.37 9.76 9.94
CA GLN A 94 18.78 11.01 10.59
C GLN A 94 19.61 10.73 11.86
N LYS A 95 19.21 9.78 12.71
CA LYS A 95 19.99 9.39 13.89
C LYS A 95 21.38 8.86 13.54
N THR A 96 21.51 8.07 12.48
CA THR A 96 22.82 7.53 12.04
C THR A 96 23.74 8.60 11.44
N LYS A 97 23.19 9.69 10.87
CA LYS A 97 23.97 10.85 10.40
C LYS A 97 24.39 11.80 11.52
N SER A 98 23.85 11.66 12.73
CA SER A 98 23.96 12.65 13.82
C SER A 98 24.71 12.15 15.08
N GLY A 99 25.62 11.16 14.99
CA GLY A 99 26.48 10.88 16.15
C GLY A 99 27.68 9.97 15.91
N PRO A 100 28.67 9.98 16.83
CA PRO A 100 29.39 11.13 17.37
C PRO A 100 30.79 11.24 16.73
N GLU A 101 31.34 12.45 16.61
CA GLU A 101 32.80 12.64 16.54
C GLU A 101 33.45 12.33 17.90
#